data_AF-A0A2R4M3I2-F1
#
_entry.id   AF-A0A2R4M3I2-F1
#
_cell.length_a   1.000
_cell.length_b   1.000
_cell.length_c   1.000
_cell.angle_alpha   90.00
_cell.angle_beta   90.00
_cell.angle_gamma   90.00
#
_symmetry.space_group_name_H-M   'P 1'
#
loop_
_entity.id
_entity.type
_entity.pdbx_description
1 polymer ?
#
loop_
_entity_poly.entity_id
_entity_poly.type
_entity_poly.pdbx_seq_one_letter_code
_entity_poly.pdbx_strand_id
1 'polypeptide(L)' 'MWVFWVDAEYHVAVIGSPSGAAHVLSREMSLPPDRQRAVHEILAWNGYDVTRLRPARRK' A
#
# COMPACT_ATOMS: atom_id res chain seq x y z
N MET A 1 -7.61 -0.95 -12.30
CA MET A 1 -6.93 -0.72 -11.00
C MET A 1 -7.91 0.02 -10.12
N TRP A 2 -7.98 -0.32 -8.84
CA TRP A 2 -8.92 0.24 -7.86
C TRP A 2 -8.17 0.78 -6.66
N VAL A 3 -8.77 1.74 -5.97
CA VAL A 3 -8.30 2.23 -4.67
C VAL A 3 -8.94 1.37 -3.58
N PHE A 4 -8.13 0.74 -2.75
CA PHE A 4 -8.62 -0.03 -1.60
C PHE A 4 -8.72 0.83 -0.35
N TRP A 5 -7.82 1.81 -0.21
CA TRP A 5 -7.77 2.68 0.96
C TRP A 5 -6.93 3.93 0.71
N VAL A 6 -7.26 4.99 1.46
CA VAL A 6 -6.50 6.24 1.58
C VAL A 6 -6.55 6.67 3.05
N ASP A 7 -5.46 7.20 3.58
CA ASP A 7 -5.47 7.79 4.93
C ASP A 7 -6.28 9.10 4.98
N ALA A 8 -6.64 9.54 6.20
CA ALA A 8 -7.52 10.69 6.39
C ALA A 8 -6.96 11.99 5.79
N GLU A 9 -5.64 12.13 5.78
CA GLU A 9 -4.94 13.31 5.26
C GLU A 9 -4.47 13.15 3.80
N TYR A 10 -4.81 12.05 3.11
CA TYR A 10 -4.44 11.79 1.71
C TYR A 10 -2.92 11.75 1.42
N HIS A 11 -2.11 11.38 2.41
CA HIS A 11 -0.67 11.17 2.23
C HIS A 11 -0.35 9.78 1.70
N VAL A 12 -1.15 8.77 2.03
CA VAL A 12 -0.91 7.38 1.65
C VAL A 12 -2.13 6.76 1.00
N ALA A 13 -1.93 6.05 -0.11
CA ALA A 13 -2.97 5.29 -0.80
C ALA A 13 -2.50 3.86 -1.11
N VAL A 14 -3.43 2.91 -0.97
CA VAL A 14 -3.24 1.52 -1.41
C VAL A 14 -4.11 1.28 -2.63
N ILE A 15 -3.48 0.85 -3.71
CA ILE A 15 -4.15 0.55 -4.98
C ILE A 15 -3.80 -0.87 -5.43
N GLY A 16 -4.72 -1.52 -6.12
CA GLY A 16 -4.48 -2.86 -6.67
C GLY A 16 -5.35 -3.23 -7.87
N SER A 17 -5.04 -4.37 -8.46
CA SER A 17 -5.78 -4.97 -9.58
C SER A 17 -6.19 -6.40 -9.27
N PRO A 18 -7.32 -6.90 -9.81
CA PRO A 18 -7.70 -8.30 -9.69
C PRO A 18 -6.65 -9.29 -10.24
N SER A 19 -5.75 -8.82 -11.11
CA SER A 19 -4.61 -9.61 -11.62
C SER A 19 -3.49 -9.81 -10.59
N GLY A 20 -3.60 -9.27 -9.37
CA GLY A 20 -2.69 -9.52 -8.25
C GLY A 20 -1.57 -8.50 -8.09
N ALA A 21 -1.55 -7.42 -8.87
CA ALA A 21 -0.60 -6.33 -8.68
C ALA A 21 -1.15 -5.32 -7.66
N ALA A 22 -0.31 -4.89 -6.71
CA ALA A 22 -0.64 -3.85 -5.75
C ALA A 22 0.52 -2.87 -5.57
N HIS A 23 0.18 -1.62 -5.29
CA HIS A 23 1.14 -0.55 -5.03
C HIS A 23 0.70 0.27 -3.83
N VAL A 24 1.70 0.78 -3.10
CA VAL A 24 1.53 1.72 -2.01
C VAL A 24 2.12 3.04 -2.47
N LEU A 25 1.30 4.07 -2.53
CA LEU A 25 1.73 5.42 -2.88
C LEU A 25 1.84 6.24 -1.60
N SER A 26 2.96 6.92 -1.41
CA SER A 26 3.18 7.86 -0.30
C SER A 26 3.69 9.18 -0.88
N ARG A 27 3.19 10.31 -0.35
CA ARG A 27 3.73 11.64 -0.68
C ARG A 27 5.11 11.89 -0.07
N GLU A 28 5.46 11.12 0.95
CA GLU A 28 6.75 11.15 1.62
C GLU A 28 7.61 9.95 1.24
N MET A 29 8.94 10.08 1.33
CA MET A 29 9.86 8.97 1.08
C MET A 29 9.83 7.89 2.18
N SER A 30 9.22 8.19 3.32
CA SER A 30 9.04 7.27 4.44
C SER A 30 7.55 6.95 4.66
N LEU A 31 7.30 5.75 5.17
CA LEU A 31 5.98 5.33 5.60
C LEU A 31 6.00 5.18 7.13
N PRO A 32 5.29 6.03 7.89
CA PRO A 32 5.23 5.90 9.35
C PRO A 32 4.72 4.52 9.79
N PRO A 33 5.14 4.00 10.96
CA PRO A 33 4.81 2.64 11.40
C PRO A 33 3.31 2.33 11.43
N ASP A 34 2.48 3.27 11.88
CA ASP A 34 1.03 3.08 11.95
C ASP A 34 0.40 2.92 10.55
N ARG A 35 0.86 3.74 9.59
CA ARG A 35 0.43 3.63 8.19
C ARG A 35 0.96 2.36 7.53
N GLN A 36 2.17 1.92 7.89
CA GLN A 36 2.73 0.67 7.41
C GLN A 36 1.90 -0.53 7.87
N ARG A 37 1.47 -0.53 9.14
CA ARG A 37 0.54 -1.54 9.67
C ARG A 37 -0.78 -1.55 8.91
N ALA A 38 -1.40 -0.39 8.71
CA ALA A 38 -2.66 -0.28 7.96
C ALA A 38 -2.52 -0.81 6.53
N VAL A 39 -1.42 -0.47 5.83
CA VAL A 39 -1.12 -0.99 4.49
C VAL A 39 -1.08 -2.52 4.48
N HIS A 40 -0.40 -3.14 5.45
CA HIS A 40 -0.32 -4.59 5.55
C HIS A 40 -1.69 -5.22 5.80
N GLU A 41 -2.46 -4.68 6.74
CA GLU A 41 -3.79 -5.19 7.09
C GLU A 41 -4.75 -5.10 5.90
N ILE A 42 -4.74 -3.99 5.16
CA ILE A 42 -5.64 -3.78 4.01
C ILE A 42 -5.27 -4.67 2.84
N LEU A 43 -3.97 -4.83 2.55
CA LEU A 43 -3.53 -5.75 1.49
C LEU A 43 -3.85 -7.20 1.83
N ALA A 44 -3.60 -7.62 3.09
CA ALA A 44 -3.94 -8.96 3.56
C ALA A 44 -5.46 -9.21 3.50
N TRP A 45 -6.27 -8.23 3.91
CA TRP A 45 -7.73 -8.32 3.83
C TRP A 45 -8.24 -8.47 2.38
N ASN A 46 -7.58 -7.83 1.42
CA ASN A 46 -7.86 -7.97 -0.01
C ASN A 46 -7.21 -9.21 -0.66
N GLY A 47 -6.60 -10.12 0.11
CA GLY A 47 -6.03 -11.38 -0.37
C GLY A 47 -4.64 -11.29 -1.00
N TYR A 48 -3.91 -10.17 -0.80
CA TYR A 48 -2.55 -10.01 -1.30
C TYR A 48 -1.51 -10.62 -0.35
N ASP A 49 -0.47 -11.21 -0.93
CA ASP A 49 0.70 -11.70 -0.19
C ASP A 49 1.63 -10.52 0.20
N VAL A 50 1.46 -10.02 1.43
CA VAL A 50 2.24 -8.91 1.98
C VAL A 50 3.74 -9.20 2.12
N THR A 51 4.15 -10.48 2.12
CA THR A 51 5.58 -10.84 2.19
C THR A 51 6.34 -10.45 0.92
N ARG A 52 5.62 -10.16 -0.16
CA ARG A 52 6.16 -9.70 -1.45
C ARG A 52 6.27 -8.19 -1.55
N LEU A 53 5.81 -7.43 -0.55
CA LEU A 53 5.98 -5.98 -0.53
C LEU A 53 7.46 -5.63 -0.50
N ARG A 54 7.85 -4.70 -1.38
CA ARG A 54 9.21 -4.20 -1.48
C ARG A 54 9.16 -2.67 -1.59
N PRO A 55 10.10 -1.95 -0.98
CA PRO A 55 10.25 -0.52 -1.24
C PRO A 55 10.40 -0.27 -2.73
N ALA A 56 9.76 0.78 -3.25
CA ALA A 56 9.95 1.20 -4.62
C ALA A 56 11.45 1.48 -4.84
N ARG A 57 12.06 0.77 -5.79
CA ARG A 57 13.49 0.91 -6.08
C ARG A 57 13.71 2.29 -6.70
N ARG A 58 14.61 3.09 -6.12
CA ARG A 58 15.06 4.34 -6.73
C ARG A 58 15.96 3.99 -7.92
N LYS A 59 15.71 4.56 -9.10
CA LYS A 59 16.73 4.70 -10.14
C LYS A 59 17.57 5.93 -9.85
#